data_AF-A0A6S7JT81-F1
#
_entry.id   AF-A0A6S7JT81-F1
#
_cell.length_a   1.000
_cell.length_b   1.000
_cell.length_c   1.000
_cell.angle_alpha   90.00
_cell.angle_beta   90.00
_cell.angle_gamma   90.00
#
_symmetry.space_group_name_H-M   'P 1'
#
loop_
_entity.id
_entity.type
_entity.pdbx_description
1 polymer ?
#
loop_
_entity_poly.entity_id
_entity_poly.type
_entity_poly.pdbx_seq_one_letter_code
_entity_poly.pdbx_strand_id
1 'polypeptide(L)'
;MPLFPSINQRIGKITQQKQFTKSPERHSPQYGSPWPCTLLVLIDLSAAFDTIDHAILLETLEKDFGVTGNALKWLTSYLSDRKQTILIKDHESEVFNLQSGVPQGSCLGPVLFILYVAGLFK
;
A
#
# COMPACT_ATOMS: atom_id res chain seq x y z
N MET A 1 -34.12 -3.20 -18.18
CA MET A 1 -33.54 -3.21 -16.83
C MET A 1 -32.10 -3.65 -16.96
N PRO A 2 -31.09 -2.76 -16.98
CA PRO A 2 -29.72 -3.20 -17.22
C PRO A 2 -29.12 -3.72 -15.92
N LEU A 3 -28.47 -4.88 -16.05
CA LEU A 3 -27.69 -5.57 -15.02
C LEU A 3 -26.53 -4.69 -14.55
N PHE A 4 -26.36 -4.56 -13.24
CA PHE A 4 -25.13 -4.03 -12.65
C PHE A 4 -23.97 -4.99 -12.97
N PRO A 5 -22.79 -4.48 -13.39
CA PRO A 5 -21.61 -5.33 -13.52
C PRO A 5 -21.09 -5.75 -12.14
N SER A 6 -20.66 -7.02 -12.05
CA SER A 6 -20.01 -7.64 -10.90
C SER A 6 -18.81 -6.83 -10.37
N ILE A 7 -18.71 -6.73 -9.04
CA ILE A 7 -17.63 -6.07 -8.26
C ILE A 7 -16.23 -6.60 -8.61
N ASN A 8 -16.12 -7.74 -9.29
CA ASN A 8 -14.85 -8.36 -9.67
C ASN A 8 -14.13 -7.70 -10.87
N GLN A 9 -14.65 -6.62 -11.46
CA GLN A 9 -13.96 -5.92 -12.57
C GLN A 9 -12.92 -4.88 -12.15
N ARG A 10 -12.69 -4.67 -10.84
CA ARG A 10 -11.82 -3.58 -10.35
C ARG A 10 -10.45 -4.03 -9.81
N ILE A 11 -10.10 -5.30 -9.96
CA ILE A 11 -8.77 -5.82 -9.61
C ILE A 11 -7.99 -6.03 -10.91
N GLY A 12 -6.91 -5.28 -11.08
CA GLY A 12 -5.94 -5.52 -12.15
C GLY A 12 -5.88 -4.42 -13.19
N LYS A 13 -5.37 -3.24 -12.79
CA LYS A 13 -4.65 -2.36 -13.72
C LYS A 13 -3.38 -1.86 -13.05
N ILE A 14 -2.35 -2.70 -13.05
CA ILE A 14 -0.97 -2.23 -12.94
C ILE A 14 -0.74 -1.33 -14.15
N THR A 15 -0.81 -0.02 -13.95
CA THR A 15 -0.51 0.95 -14.99
C THR A 15 0.94 1.36 -14.83
N GLN A 16 1.86 0.75 -15.59
CA GLN A 16 3.21 1.30 -15.70
C GLN A 16 3.17 2.50 -16.63
N GLN A 17 3.45 3.69 -16.09
CA GLN A 17 3.74 4.87 -16.90
C GLN A 17 5.25 5.03 -17.01
N LYS A 18 5.83 4.67 -18.16
CA LYS A 18 7.19 5.08 -18.54
C LYS A 18 7.09 6.49 -19.14
N GLN A 19 7.60 7.48 -18.43
CA GLN A 19 7.81 8.81 -18.99
C GLN A 19 9.32 9.03 -19.16
N PHE A 20 9.75 9.19 -20.40
CA PHE A 20 11.11 9.62 -20.72
C PHE A 20 11.15 11.14 -20.66
N THR A 21 11.85 11.70 -19.67
CA THR A 21 12.10 13.13 -19.63
C THR A 21 13.43 13.41 -20.32
N LYS A 22 13.39 14.16 -21.43
CA LYS A 22 14.60 14.78 -21.98
C LYS A 22 14.99 15.93 -21.04
N SER A 23 16.22 15.92 -20.51
CA SER A 23 16.73 16.98 -19.64
C SER A 23 16.67 18.33 -20.37
N PRO A 24 16.14 19.40 -19.76
CA PRO A 24 16.21 20.73 -20.34
C PRO A 24 17.66 21.22 -20.21
N GLU A 25 18.23 21.58 -21.36
CA GLU A 25 19.41 22.44 -21.52
C GLU A 25 20.55 22.23 -20.53
N ARG A 26 21.46 21.29 -20.85
CA ARG A 26 22.85 21.36 -20.39
C ARG A 26 23.76 21.35 -21.60
N HIS A 27 24.89 22.07 -21.48
CA HIS A 27 25.99 22.12 -22.44
C HIS A 27 26.15 20.79 -23.17
N SER A 28 26.32 20.88 -24.49
CA SER A 28 26.55 19.73 -25.37
C SER A 28 27.58 18.78 -24.75
N PRO A 29 27.31 17.45 -24.73
CA PRO A 29 28.29 16.49 -24.24
C PRO A 29 29.62 16.70 -24.97
N GLN A 30 30.70 16.91 -24.21
CA GLN A 30 32.03 16.96 -24.80
C GLN A 30 32.35 15.58 -25.40
N TYR A 31 32.97 15.59 -26.58
CA TYR A 31 33.22 14.47 -27.48
C TYR A 31 33.28 13.08 -26.80
N GLY A 32 32.24 12.26 -27.02
CA GLY A 32 32.24 10.82 -26.74
C GLY A 32 31.34 10.34 -25.59
N SER A 33 30.79 11.21 -24.74
CA SER A 33 29.88 10.78 -23.66
C SER A 33 28.42 10.71 -24.13
N PRO A 34 27.70 9.59 -23.94
CA PRO A 34 26.27 9.49 -24.26
C PRO A 34 25.44 10.46 -23.41
N TRP A 35 24.30 10.92 -23.94
CA TRP A 35 23.38 11.80 -23.21
C TRP A 35 22.92 11.13 -21.91
N PRO A 36 22.83 11.89 -20.80
CA PRO A 36 22.27 11.35 -19.57
C PRO A 36 20.77 11.07 -19.79
N CYS A 37 20.40 9.80 -19.80
CA CYS A 37 19.01 9.35 -19.81
C CYS A 37 18.49 9.28 -18.38
N THR A 38 17.35 9.92 -18.11
CA THR A 38 16.63 9.80 -16.82
C THR A 38 15.42 8.89 -17.01
N LEU A 39 15.28 7.88 -16.15
CA LEU A 39 14.13 6.98 -16.11
C LEU A 39 13.28 7.28 -14.87
N LEU A 40 12.00 7.59 -15.06
CA LEU A 40 11.03 7.71 -13.99
C LEU A 40 10.15 6.45 -13.94
N VAL A 41 10.04 5.86 -12.75
CA VAL A 41 9.12 4.74 -12.47
C VAL A 41 8.15 5.20 -11.39
N LEU A 42 6.85 5.18 -11.73
CA LEU A 42 5.77 5.48 -10.80
C LEU A 42 5.01 4.20 -10.49
N ILE A 43 4.75 3.95 -9.22
CA ILE A 43 4.06 2.75 -8.72
C ILE A 43 2.79 3.20 -8.00
N ASP A 44 1.66 2.61 -8.38
CA ASP A 44 0.37 2.81 -7.71
C ASP A 44 -0.03 1.52 -7.00
N LEU A 45 -0.37 1.63 -5.70
CA LEU A 45 -0.73 0.49 -4.86
C LEU A 45 -2.24 0.43 -4.70
N SER A 46 -2.86 -0.60 -5.28
CA SER A 46 -4.30 -0.84 -5.18
C SER A 46 -4.70 -1.19 -3.74
N ALA A 47 -5.74 -0.53 -3.23
CA ALA A 47 -6.29 -0.79 -1.89
C ALA A 47 -5.18 -0.86 -0.80
N ALA A 48 -4.27 0.11 -0.82
CA ALA A 48 -3.03 0.10 -0.04
C ALA A 48 -3.22 -0.18 1.45
N PHE A 49 -4.25 0.39 2.07
CA PHE A 49 -4.54 0.17 3.49
C PHE A 49 -5.17 -1.17 3.80
N ASP A 50 -5.83 -1.82 2.83
CA ASP A 50 -6.52 -3.09 3.00
C ASP A 50 -5.60 -4.29 2.76
N THR A 51 -4.45 -4.05 2.11
CA THR A 51 -3.50 -5.07 1.65
C THR A 51 -2.25 -5.19 2.52
N ILE A 52 -2.15 -4.44 3.62
CA ILE A 52 -1.02 -4.51 4.56
C ILE A 52 -0.99 -5.91 5.20
N ASP A 53 0.12 -6.63 5.01
CA ASP A 53 0.34 -7.90 5.69
C ASP A 53 0.74 -7.65 7.16
N HIS A 54 0.02 -8.28 8.10
CA HIS A 54 0.23 -8.06 9.52
C HIS A 54 1.55 -8.64 10.02
N ALA A 55 1.99 -9.79 9.49
CA ALA A 55 3.23 -10.42 9.91
C ALA A 55 4.43 -9.57 9.48
N ILE A 56 4.45 -9.12 8.22
CA ILE A 56 5.50 -8.23 7.70
C ILE A 56 5.52 -6.91 8.46
N LEU A 57 4.36 -6.30 8.74
CA LEU A 57 4.28 -5.07 9.51
C LEU A 57 4.83 -5.25 10.94
N LEU A 58 4.42 -6.30 11.65
CA LEU A 58 4.87 -6.57 13.01
C LEU A 58 6.37 -6.89 13.06
N GLU A 59 6.88 -7.66 12.10
CA GLU A 59 8.31 -7.96 11.97
C GLU A 59 9.11 -6.68 11.70
N THR A 60 8.62 -5.81 10.81
CA THR A 60 9.25 -4.52 10.51
C THR A 60 9.30 -3.63 11.75
N LEU A 61 8.19 -3.54 12.49
CA LEU A 61 8.11 -2.77 13.72
C LEU A 61 9.11 -3.26 14.78
N GLU A 62 9.23 -4.58 14.94
CA GLU A 62 10.14 -5.18 15.91
C GLU A 62 11.60 -5.03 15.49
N LYS A 63 11.95 -5.44 14.27
CA LYS A 63 13.35 -5.56 13.81
C LYS A 63 13.96 -4.23 13.41
N ASP A 64 13.20 -3.37 12.73
CA ASP A 64 13.74 -2.15 12.13
C ASP A 64 13.50 -0.91 13.01
N PHE A 65 12.38 -0.89 13.73
CA PHE A 65 12.00 0.25 14.57
C PHE A 65 12.13 -0.03 16.08
N GLY A 66 12.50 -1.25 16.47
CA GLY A 66 12.75 -1.62 17.87
C GLY A 66 11.50 -1.64 18.76
N VAL A 67 10.31 -1.71 18.16
CA VAL A 67 9.04 -1.75 18.90
C VAL A 67 8.88 -3.14 19.52
N THR A 68 8.96 -3.21 20.85
CA THR A 68 8.97 -4.49 21.58
C THR A 68 8.03 -4.44 22.80
N GLY A 69 7.87 -5.59 23.47
CA GLY A 69 7.15 -5.70 24.74
C GLY A 69 5.66 -5.38 24.61
N ASN A 70 5.14 -4.56 25.53
CA ASN A 70 3.71 -4.26 25.60
C ASN A 70 3.19 -3.45 24.40
N ALA A 71 4.03 -2.59 23.82
CA ALA A 71 3.65 -1.83 22.63
C ALA A 71 3.42 -2.75 21.43
N LEU A 72 4.33 -3.71 21.20
CA LEU A 72 4.19 -4.69 20.12
C LEU A 72 2.96 -5.58 20.35
N LYS A 73 2.76 -6.09 21.57
CA LYS A 73 1.56 -6.88 21.92
C LYS A 73 0.26 -6.10 21.68
N TRP A 74 0.24 -4.82 22.03
CA TRP A 74 -0.91 -3.95 21.80
C TRP A 74 -1.18 -3.78 20.30
N LEU A 75 -0.14 -3.54 19.49
CA LEU A 75 -0.27 -3.45 18.04
C LEU A 75 -0.71 -4.77 17.40
N THR A 76 -0.20 -5.91 17.87
CA THR A 76 -0.69 -7.23 17.45
C THR A 76 -2.18 -7.36 17.76
N SER A 77 -2.61 -7.05 18.98
CA SER A 77 -4.04 -7.12 19.35
C SER A 77 -4.92 -6.15 18.56
N TYR A 78 -4.38 -5.00 18.15
CA TYR A 78 -5.07 -4.02 17.33
C TYR A 78 -5.33 -4.51 15.90
N LEU A 79 -4.44 -5.38 15.38
CA LEU A 79 -4.51 -5.92 14.02
C LEU A 79 -5.22 -7.28 13.95
N SER A 80 -5.18 -8.08 15.02
CA SER A 80 -5.74 -9.44 15.07
C SER A 80 -7.26 -9.48 15.23
N ASP A 81 -7.87 -10.61 14.81
CA ASP A 81 -9.29 -10.96 14.99
C ASP A 81 -10.30 -9.90 14.53
N ARG A 82 -9.91 -9.07 13.56
CA ARG A 82 -10.78 -8.04 13.01
C ARG A 82 -11.88 -8.69 12.17
N LYS A 83 -13.10 -8.17 12.32
CA LYS A 83 -14.29 -8.59 11.60
C LYS A 83 -14.95 -7.37 10.98
N GLN A 84 -15.58 -7.56 9.83
CA GLN A 84 -16.38 -6.52 9.21
C GLN A 84 -17.64 -7.10 8.58
N THR A 85 -18.60 -6.22 8.36
CA THR A 85 -19.86 -6.46 7.64
C THR A 85 -20.10 -5.28 6.73
N ILE A 86 -20.81 -5.49 5.63
CA ILE A 86 -21.15 -4.46 4.66
C ILE A 86 -22.67 -4.25 4.73
N LEU A 87 -23.07 -3.02 5.04
CA LEU A 87 -24.47 -2.59 4.99
C LEU A 87 -24.69 -1.71 3.77
N ILE A 88 -25.58 -2.12 2.87
CA ILE A 88 -26.02 -1.32 1.72
C ILE A 88 -27.54 -1.21 1.76
N LYS A 89 -28.04 0.00 2.05
CA LYS A 89 -29.47 0.25 2.34
C LYS A 89 -29.92 -0.64 3.50
N ASP A 90 -30.88 -1.53 3.25
CA ASP A 90 -31.48 -2.44 4.24
C ASP A 90 -30.91 -3.87 4.14
N HIS A 91 -29.84 -4.07 3.38
CA HIS A 91 -29.18 -5.37 3.21
C HIS A 91 -27.82 -5.37 3.89
N GLU A 92 -27.66 -6.27 4.86
CA GLU A 92 -26.41 -6.53 5.56
C GLU A 92 -25.76 -7.82 5.03
N SER A 93 -24.44 -7.81 4.88
CA SER A 93 -23.68 -9.00 4.51
C SER A 93 -23.49 -9.94 5.70
N GLU A 94 -23.02 -11.15 5.43
CA GLU A 94 -22.43 -11.97 6.50
C GLU A 94 -21.17 -11.30 7.06
N VAL A 95 -20.83 -11.64 8.30
CA VAL A 95 -19.61 -11.18 8.95
C VAL A 95 -18.41 -11.91 8.35
N PHE A 96 -17.38 -11.16 7.97
CA PHE A 96 -16.15 -11.72 7.42
C PHE A 96 -14.92 -11.26 8.17
N ASN A 97 -13.95 -12.17 8.29
CA ASN A 97 -12.70 -11.94 9.00
C ASN A 97 -11.70 -11.19 8.12
N LEU A 98 -11.04 -10.19 8.70
CA LEU A 98 -10.00 -9.38 8.07
C LEU A 98 -8.63 -9.92 8.45
N GLN A 99 -7.97 -10.60 7.51
CA GLN A 99 -6.61 -11.16 7.69
C GLN A 99 -5.50 -10.18 7.32
N SER A 100 -5.85 -9.06 6.68
CA SER A 100 -4.90 -8.04 6.23
C SER A 100 -5.46 -6.64 6.43
N GLY A 101 -4.59 -5.66 6.25
CA GLY A 101 -4.92 -4.25 6.26
C GLY A 101 -5.03 -3.65 7.66
N VAL A 102 -5.17 -2.33 7.71
CA VAL A 102 -5.39 -1.57 8.93
C VAL A 102 -6.82 -1.03 8.97
N PRO A 103 -7.39 -0.72 10.15
CA PRO A 103 -8.69 -0.08 10.22
C PRO A 103 -8.69 1.27 9.49
N GLN A 104 -9.50 1.39 8.42
CA GLN A 104 -9.68 2.65 7.71
C GLN A 104 -10.39 3.67 8.61
N GLY A 105 -9.96 4.93 8.56
CA GLY A 105 -10.45 5.99 9.45
C GLY A 105 -9.80 5.99 10.84
N SER A 106 -8.90 5.06 11.14
CA SER A 106 -8.09 5.13 12.36
C SER A 106 -6.96 6.16 12.24
N CYS A 107 -6.60 6.78 13.36
CA CYS A 107 -5.42 7.66 13.45
C CYS A 107 -4.10 6.91 13.24
N LEU A 108 -4.06 5.61 13.57
CA LEU A 108 -2.87 4.78 13.42
C LEU A 108 -2.67 4.22 12.02
N GLY A 109 -3.73 4.09 11.21
CA GLY A 109 -3.65 3.54 9.86
C GLY A 109 -2.58 4.19 8.99
N PRO A 110 -2.56 5.53 8.85
CA PRO A 110 -1.52 6.24 8.09
C PRO A 110 -0.10 6.01 8.63
N VAL A 111 0.07 6.01 9.95
CA VAL A 111 1.39 5.82 10.59
C VAL A 111 1.91 4.40 10.32
N LEU A 112 1.07 3.38 10.53
CA LEU A 112 1.42 1.99 10.29
C LEU A 112 1.71 1.73 8.81
N PHE A 113 0.99 2.38 7.90
CA PHE A 113 1.27 2.28 6.47
C PHE A 113 2.63 2.87 6.09
N ILE A 114 3.00 4.03 6.63
CA ILE A 114 4.33 4.64 6.38
C ILE A 114 5.44 3.71 6.88
N LEU A 115 5.30 3.14 8.08
CA LEU A 115 6.28 2.20 8.65
C LEU A 115 6.39 0.92 7.82
N TYR A 116 5.26 0.38 7.36
CA TYR A 116 5.23 -0.76 6.44
C TYR A 116 6.00 -0.48 5.15
N VAL A 117 5.73 0.66 4.50
CA VAL A 117 6.38 1.05 3.26
C VAL A 117 7.87 1.32 3.45
N ALA A 118 8.27 1.93 4.57
CA ALA A 118 9.68 2.11 4.91
C ALA A 118 10.42 0.76 5.03
N GLY A 119 9.73 -0.29 5.45
CA GLY A 119 10.27 -1.64 5.52
C GLY A 119 10.44 -2.35 4.17
N LEU A 120 9.69 -1.95 3.13
CA LEU A 120 9.67 -2.59 1.81
C LEU A 120 10.85 -2.23 0.89
N PHE A 121 11.47 -1.06 1.09
CA PHE A 121 12.51 -0.53 0.18
C PHE A 121 13.94 -0.69 0.72
N LYS A 122 14.19 -1.75 1.50
CA LYS A 122 15.54 -2.06 2.00
C LYS A 122 16.43 -2.71 0.95
#